data_AF-A0A2I3LYV1-F1
#
_entry.id   AF-A0A2I3LYV1-F1
#
_cell.length_a   1.000
_cell.length_b   1.000
_cell.length_c   1.000
_cell.angle_alpha   90.00
_cell.angle_beta   90.00
_cell.angle_gamma   90.00
#
_symmetry.space_group_name_H-M   'P 1'
#
loop_
_entity.id
_entity.type
_entity.pdbx_description
1 polymer ?
#
loop_
_entity_poly.entity_id
_entity_poly.type
_entity_poly.pdbx_seq_one_letter_code
_entity_poly.pdbx_strand_id
1 'polypeptide(L)'
;MAYLSECRLRLEKGFILDGVAVSTTARAYGRSRPKLWSAIPPYNAQQDYHARSYFQSHVVPPVLRKTDQDHGGTGRDGWIVDYIHIFGQGQRYLNRRNWAGTGHSLQQVTGHDHYNADLKPIYGFNGRFGYRRNTPALRRSTSVFGEVTHFPLF
;
A
#
# COMPACT_ATOMS: atom_id res chain seq x y z
N MET A 1 19.16 24.09 15.09
CA MET A 1 18.63 22.80 15.60
C MET A 1 17.14 22.86 15.96
N ALA A 2 16.63 23.91 16.62
CA ALA A 2 15.21 24.00 17.04
C ALA A 2 14.19 23.97 15.88
N TYR A 3 14.45 24.71 14.78
CA TYR A 3 13.56 24.79 13.61
C TYR A 3 13.33 23.43 12.90
N LEU A 4 14.37 22.57 12.86
CA LEU A 4 14.25 21.21 12.36
C LEU A 4 13.37 20.33 13.27
N SER A 5 13.44 20.53 14.60
CA SER A 5 12.62 19.79 15.56
C SER A 5 11.14 20.20 15.52
N GLU A 6 10.86 21.49 15.28
CA GLU A 6 9.50 22.04 15.21
C GLU A 6 8.79 21.59 13.92
N CYS A 7 9.50 21.59 12.80
CA CYS A 7 9.06 20.95 11.55
C CYS A 7 8.78 19.46 11.74
N ARG A 8 9.63 18.75 12.51
CA ARG A 8 9.42 17.32 12.81
C ARG A 8 8.15 17.11 13.62
N LEU A 9 7.96 17.85 14.72
CA LEU A 9 6.78 17.72 15.58
C LEU A 9 5.47 18.03 14.84
N ARG A 10 5.48 19.01 13.93
CA ARG A 10 4.33 19.33 13.07
C ARG A 10 3.97 18.16 12.14
N LEU A 11 4.97 17.53 11.52
CA LEU A 11 4.79 16.32 10.70
C LEU A 11 4.35 15.10 11.52
N GLU A 12 4.71 15.04 12.82
CA GLU A 12 4.27 13.97 13.72
C GLU A 12 2.80 14.12 14.08
N LYS A 13 2.40 15.33 14.47
CA LYS A 13 1.00 15.65 14.82
C LYS A 13 0.07 15.61 13.62
N GLY A 14 0.57 15.97 12.43
CA GLY A 14 -0.22 15.96 11.19
C GLY A 14 -0.39 14.58 10.55
N PHE A 15 0.28 13.54 11.06
CA PHE A 15 0.17 12.21 10.47
C PHE A 15 -0.96 11.41 11.06
N ILE A 16 -1.83 10.98 10.16
CA ILE A 16 -2.98 10.16 10.47
C ILE A 16 -2.87 8.92 9.59
N LEU A 17 -2.45 7.79 10.15
CA LEU A 17 -2.64 6.50 9.52
C LEU A 17 -4.07 6.04 9.82
N ASP A 18 -5.03 6.57 9.06
CA ASP A 18 -6.42 6.19 9.22
C ASP A 18 -6.72 4.88 8.47
N GLY A 19 -6.54 3.76 9.16
CA GLY A 19 -7.03 2.45 8.74
C GLY A 19 -8.50 2.20 9.10
N VAL A 20 -9.14 3.10 9.86
CA VAL A 20 -10.50 2.91 10.39
C VAL A 20 -11.51 2.96 9.25
N ALA A 21 -11.35 3.88 8.31
CA ALA A 21 -12.17 3.94 7.10
C ALA A 21 -12.11 2.63 6.30
N VAL A 22 -10.90 2.13 5.99
CA VAL A 22 -10.70 0.87 5.25
C VAL A 22 -11.28 -0.31 6.01
N SER A 23 -11.01 -0.40 7.32
CA SER A 23 -11.53 -1.46 8.19
C SER A 23 -13.06 -1.45 8.28
N THR A 24 -13.66 -0.27 8.39
CA THR A 24 -15.12 -0.10 8.45
C THR A 24 -15.77 -0.55 7.15
N THR A 25 -15.23 -0.12 6.00
CA THR A 25 -15.68 -0.58 4.68
C THR A 25 -15.49 -2.09 4.54
N ALA A 26 -14.33 -2.63 4.89
CA ALA A 26 -14.05 -4.07 4.84
C ALA A 26 -15.01 -4.88 5.71
N ARG A 27 -15.35 -4.39 6.90
CA ARG A 27 -16.30 -5.05 7.81
C ARG A 27 -17.71 -5.10 7.22
N ALA A 28 -18.14 -4.07 6.50
CA ALA A 28 -19.44 -4.05 5.84
C ALA A 28 -19.52 -5.17 4.77
N TYR A 29 -18.49 -5.29 3.93
CA TYR A 29 -18.43 -6.32 2.89
C TYR A 29 -18.08 -7.72 3.42
N GLY A 30 -17.43 -7.81 4.58
CA GLY A 30 -17.09 -9.09 5.21
C GLY A 30 -18.30 -9.90 5.68
N ARG A 31 -19.45 -9.23 5.90
CA ARG A 31 -20.71 -9.87 6.31
C ARG A 31 -21.63 -10.21 5.14
N SER A 32 -21.40 -9.61 3.96
CA SER A 32 -22.17 -9.91 2.76
C SER A 32 -21.67 -11.18 2.07
N ARG A 33 -22.61 -11.96 1.51
CA ARG A 33 -22.33 -13.07 0.59
C ARG A 33 -23.10 -12.81 -0.71
N PRO A 34 -22.45 -12.92 -1.90
CA PRO A 34 -21.03 -13.23 -2.12
C PRO A 34 -20.08 -12.14 -1.60
N LYS A 35 -18.79 -12.49 -1.38
CA LYS A 35 -17.76 -11.53 -0.99
C LYS A 35 -17.33 -10.71 -2.21
N LEU A 36 -17.89 -9.52 -2.33
CA LEU A 36 -17.73 -8.68 -3.51
C LEU A 36 -16.62 -7.62 -3.40
N TRP A 37 -16.13 -7.36 -2.18
CA TRP A 37 -15.08 -6.37 -1.95
C TRP A 37 -14.21 -6.76 -0.76
N SER A 38 -12.94 -6.41 -0.84
CA SER A 38 -11.94 -6.62 0.20
C SER A 38 -11.00 -5.41 0.26
N ALA A 39 -10.32 -5.21 1.38
CA ALA A 39 -9.35 -4.12 1.51
C ALA A 39 -8.21 -4.22 0.48
N ILE A 40 -7.88 -5.44 0.05
CA ILE A 40 -6.89 -5.71 -0.98
C ILE A 40 -7.65 -6.16 -2.24
N PRO A 41 -7.56 -5.42 -3.35
CA PRO A 41 -8.21 -5.83 -4.59
C PRO A 41 -7.58 -7.12 -5.14
N PRO A 42 -8.36 -7.96 -5.86
CA PRO A 42 -7.78 -9.09 -6.57
C PRO A 42 -6.75 -8.59 -7.58
N TYR A 43 -5.64 -9.31 -7.67
CA TYR A 43 -4.56 -8.95 -8.59
C TYR A 43 -4.98 -9.23 -10.05
N ASN A 44 -4.95 -8.20 -10.90
CA ASN A 44 -5.09 -8.33 -12.35
C ASN A 44 -3.74 -8.07 -13.02
N ALA A 45 -3.11 -9.14 -13.51
CA ALA A 45 -1.80 -9.06 -14.14
C ALA A 45 -1.79 -8.26 -15.45
N GLN A 46 -2.91 -8.20 -16.20
CA GLN A 46 -2.99 -7.42 -17.44
C GLN A 46 -2.97 -5.90 -17.17
N GLN A 47 -3.33 -5.48 -15.96
CA GLN A 47 -3.28 -4.08 -15.52
C GLN A 47 -1.94 -3.72 -14.86
N ASP A 48 -1.06 -4.69 -14.60
CA ASP A 48 0.26 -4.43 -14.02
C ASP A 48 1.22 -3.86 -15.06
N TYR A 49 1.75 -2.68 -14.77
CA TYR A 49 2.76 -2.02 -15.58
C TYR A 49 4.01 -2.88 -15.77
N HIS A 50 4.43 -3.63 -14.74
CA HIS A 50 5.63 -4.45 -14.79
C HIS A 50 5.43 -5.73 -15.62
N ALA A 51 4.20 -6.23 -15.69
CA ALA A 51 3.84 -7.38 -16.53
C ALA A 51 3.47 -7.00 -17.97
N ARG A 52 3.36 -5.71 -18.29
CA ARG A 52 2.87 -5.21 -19.60
C ARG A 52 3.60 -5.81 -20.80
N SER A 53 4.92 -5.95 -20.72
CA SER A 53 5.74 -6.51 -21.81
C SER A 53 5.35 -7.96 -22.15
N TYR A 54 5.05 -8.77 -21.14
CA TYR A 54 4.59 -10.15 -21.33
C TYR A 54 3.28 -10.20 -22.11
N PHE A 55 2.29 -9.39 -21.72
CA PHE A 55 0.98 -9.36 -22.39
C PHE A 55 1.01 -8.74 -23.79
N GLN A 56 2.03 -7.92 -24.09
CA GLN A 56 2.26 -7.37 -25.44
C GLN A 56 3.09 -8.29 -26.35
N SER A 57 3.66 -9.37 -25.81
CA SER A 57 4.44 -10.32 -26.62
C SER A 57 3.56 -11.00 -27.67
N HIS A 58 4.10 -11.29 -28.85
CA HIS A 58 3.34 -11.83 -29.99
C HIS A 58 2.55 -13.12 -29.69
N VAL A 59 2.98 -13.91 -28.70
CA VAL A 59 2.36 -15.20 -28.35
C VAL A 59 1.12 -15.06 -27.46
N VAL A 60 1.02 -13.99 -26.66
CA VAL A 60 -0.03 -13.86 -25.64
C VAL A 60 -1.38 -13.38 -26.20
N PRO A 61 -1.48 -12.35 -27.08
CA PRO A 61 -2.76 -11.87 -27.61
C PRO A 61 -3.61 -12.94 -28.30
N PRO A 62 -3.05 -13.88 -29.11
CA PRO A 62 -3.84 -14.97 -29.68
C PRO A 62 -4.46 -15.88 -28.61
N VAL A 63 -3.75 -16.10 -27.49
CA VAL A 63 -4.26 -16.90 -26.36
C VAL A 63 -5.38 -16.15 -25.65
N LEU A 64 -5.18 -14.85 -25.38
CA LEU A 64 -6.18 -14.01 -24.72
C LEU A 64 -7.50 -13.95 -25.51
N ARG A 65 -7.42 -13.84 -26.85
CA ARG A 65 -8.61 -13.88 -27.73
C ARG A 65 -9.35 -15.21 -27.66
N LYS A 66 -8.63 -16.34 -27.54
CA LYS A 66 -9.26 -17.67 -27.43
C LYS A 66 -9.98 -17.87 -26.09
N THR A 67 -9.57 -17.13 -25.06
CA THR A 67 -10.15 -17.20 -23.72
C THR A 67 -11.06 -16.03 -23.38
N ASP A 68 -11.38 -15.16 -24.34
CA ASP A 68 -12.16 -13.93 -24.13
C ASP A 68 -11.59 -13.04 -23.01
N GLN A 69 -10.27 -12.88 -22.98
CA GLN A 69 -9.52 -12.07 -21.99
C GLN A 69 -8.68 -10.97 -22.66
N ASP A 70 -8.90 -10.68 -23.93
CA ASP A 70 -8.15 -9.67 -24.71
C ASP A 70 -8.56 -8.23 -24.41
N HIS A 71 -9.62 -8.02 -23.62
CA HIS A 71 -10.14 -6.71 -23.22
C HIS A 71 -9.67 -6.28 -21.82
N GLY A 72 -8.38 -6.49 -21.51
CA GLY A 72 -7.77 -6.12 -20.22
C GLY A 72 -7.94 -7.15 -19.11
N GLY A 73 -8.58 -8.28 -19.41
CA GLY A 73 -8.77 -9.42 -18.51
C GLY A 73 -9.53 -9.08 -17.23
N THR A 74 -9.69 -10.10 -16.39
CA THR A 74 -10.27 -9.94 -15.05
C THR A 74 -9.34 -10.51 -14.00
N GLY A 75 -9.41 -9.97 -12.79
CA GLY A 75 -8.80 -10.58 -11.61
C GLY A 75 -9.40 -11.96 -11.34
N ARG A 76 -8.72 -12.71 -10.47
CA ARG A 76 -9.11 -14.08 -10.08
C ARG A 76 -10.59 -14.23 -9.71
N ASP A 77 -11.17 -13.22 -9.08
CA ASP A 77 -12.53 -13.25 -8.54
C ASP A 77 -13.60 -12.77 -9.55
N GLY A 78 -13.18 -12.46 -10.78
CA GLY A 78 -14.05 -12.14 -11.92
C GLY A 78 -14.42 -10.66 -12.05
N TRP A 79 -14.97 -10.30 -13.21
CA TRP A 79 -15.23 -8.91 -13.61
C TRP A 79 -16.16 -8.14 -12.67
N ILE A 80 -17.11 -8.80 -12.00
CA ILE A 80 -18.02 -8.14 -11.05
C ILE A 80 -17.24 -7.63 -9.83
N VAL A 81 -16.29 -8.44 -9.34
CA VAL A 81 -15.47 -8.08 -8.19
C VAL A 81 -14.50 -6.96 -8.58
N ASP A 82 -13.89 -7.02 -9.77
CA ASP A 82 -13.06 -5.94 -10.31
C ASP A 82 -13.85 -4.63 -10.44
N TYR A 83 -15.07 -4.71 -10.99
CA TYR A 83 -15.97 -3.56 -11.11
C TYR A 83 -16.22 -2.91 -9.74
N ILE A 84 -16.48 -3.71 -8.70
CA ILE A 84 -16.75 -3.19 -7.35
C ILE A 84 -15.47 -2.62 -6.71
N HIS A 85 -14.29 -3.15 -7.02
CA HIS A 85 -13.01 -2.58 -6.61
C HIS A 85 -12.57 -1.33 -7.40
N ILE A 86 -13.30 -0.94 -8.44
CA ILE A 86 -13.06 0.32 -9.17
C ILE A 86 -14.18 1.34 -8.88
N PHE A 87 -15.43 0.90 -8.96
CA PHE A 87 -16.63 1.76 -8.96
C PHE A 87 -17.55 1.55 -7.75
N GLY A 88 -17.30 0.54 -6.91
CA GLY A 88 -18.12 0.26 -5.73
C GLY A 88 -18.14 1.43 -4.74
N GLN A 89 -19.23 1.56 -3.98
CA GLN A 89 -19.40 2.71 -3.07
C GLN A 89 -18.28 2.82 -2.03
N GLY A 90 -17.88 1.69 -1.44
CA GLY A 90 -16.75 1.62 -0.53
C GLY A 90 -15.46 2.11 -1.20
N GLN A 91 -15.17 1.63 -2.41
CA GLN A 91 -14.01 2.07 -3.16
C GLN A 91 -14.07 3.56 -3.52
N ARG A 92 -15.22 4.08 -3.97
CA ARG A 92 -15.39 5.50 -4.32
C ARG A 92 -15.15 6.43 -3.14
N TYR A 93 -15.55 6.00 -1.94
CA TYR A 93 -15.22 6.72 -0.72
C TYR A 93 -13.71 6.70 -0.47
N LEU A 94 -13.09 5.53 -0.52
CA LEU A 94 -11.64 5.38 -0.32
C LEU A 94 -10.82 6.15 -1.36
N ASN A 95 -11.20 6.14 -2.64
CA ASN A 95 -10.53 6.90 -3.69
C ASN A 95 -10.61 8.41 -3.44
N ARG A 96 -11.79 8.95 -3.12
CA ARG A 96 -11.96 10.38 -2.78
C ARG A 96 -11.14 10.79 -1.57
N ARG A 97 -11.16 9.95 -0.54
CA ARG A 97 -10.35 10.11 0.67
C ARG A 97 -8.86 10.11 0.33
N ASN A 98 -8.42 9.18 -0.51
CA ASN A 98 -7.03 9.04 -0.94
C ASN A 98 -6.56 10.24 -1.78
N TRP A 99 -7.41 10.74 -2.69
CA TRP A 99 -7.16 11.96 -3.48
C TRP A 99 -7.04 13.22 -2.63
N ALA A 100 -7.65 13.25 -1.44
CA ALA A 100 -7.47 14.31 -0.45
C ALA A 100 -6.15 14.18 0.36
N GLY A 101 -5.21 13.33 -0.07
CA GLY A 101 -3.88 13.20 0.54
C GLY A 101 -3.77 12.19 1.68
N THR A 102 -4.82 11.41 1.95
CA THR A 102 -4.87 10.48 3.10
C THR A 102 -4.61 9.02 2.74
N GLY A 103 -4.38 8.72 1.46
CA GLY A 103 -4.27 7.35 0.94
C GLY A 103 -2.88 6.87 0.59
N HIS A 104 -1.93 7.80 0.46
CA HIS A 104 -0.59 7.51 -0.03
C HIS A 104 0.44 8.35 0.73
N SER A 105 1.01 7.79 1.80
CA SER A 105 2.15 8.41 2.46
C SER A 105 3.42 8.05 1.69
N LEU A 106 3.87 8.95 0.81
CA LEU A 106 5.12 8.78 0.06
C LEU A 106 6.28 8.43 1.01
N GLN A 107 6.35 9.08 2.16
CA GLN A 107 7.34 8.80 3.19
C GLN A 107 7.32 7.37 3.74
N GLN A 108 6.15 6.72 3.80
CA GLN A 108 6.03 5.34 4.26
C GLN A 108 6.39 4.34 3.15
N VAL A 109 5.96 4.60 1.91
CA VAL A 109 6.22 3.74 0.74
C VAL A 109 7.70 3.79 0.36
N THR A 110 8.24 5.00 0.18
CA THR A 110 9.63 5.23 -0.18
C THR A 110 10.61 4.71 0.88
N GLY A 111 10.21 4.71 2.16
CA GLY A 111 11.00 4.08 3.22
C GLY A 111 11.17 2.57 3.05
N HIS A 112 10.14 1.89 2.50
CA HIS A 112 10.18 0.45 2.23
C HIS A 112 11.03 0.12 1.00
N ASP A 113 10.92 0.93 -0.06
CA ASP A 113 11.75 0.77 -1.27
C ASP A 113 13.23 1.02 -0.97
N HIS A 114 13.55 2.02 -0.14
CA HIS A 114 14.92 2.31 0.26
C HIS A 114 15.53 1.22 1.14
N TYR A 115 14.74 0.49 1.94
CA TYR A 115 15.28 -0.54 2.83
C TYR A 115 16.03 -1.65 2.08
N ASN A 116 15.55 -2.01 0.90
CA ASN A 116 16.16 -3.06 0.09
C ASN A 116 17.30 -2.56 -0.82
N ALA A 117 17.70 -1.28 -0.71
CA ALA A 117 18.62 -0.61 -1.64
C ALA A 117 19.90 -0.06 -0.96
N ASP A 118 20.57 -0.88 -0.14
CA ASP A 118 21.80 -0.49 0.59
C ASP A 118 21.63 0.80 1.42
N LEU A 119 20.83 0.72 2.50
CA LEU A 119 20.50 1.84 3.37
C LEU A 119 21.73 2.51 3.99
N LYS A 120 22.05 3.72 3.54
CA LYS A 120 22.79 4.68 4.36
C LYS A 120 21.90 5.16 5.51
N PRO A 121 22.42 5.38 6.73
CA PRO A 121 21.64 5.92 7.84
C PRO A 121 20.94 7.23 7.44
N ILE A 122 19.61 7.24 7.50
CA ILE A 122 18.83 8.43 7.15
C ILE A 122 18.59 9.22 8.44
N TYR A 123 19.17 10.42 8.52
CA TYR A 123 18.84 11.39 9.56
C TYR A 123 17.56 12.15 9.18
N GLY A 124 16.42 11.47 9.34
CA GLY A 124 15.13 11.99 8.89
C GLY A 124 13.98 11.76 9.87
N PHE A 125 12.84 12.38 9.55
CA PHE A 125 11.58 12.26 10.29
C PHE A 125 11.19 10.80 10.55
N ASN A 126 11.39 9.91 9.57
CA ASN A 126 11.06 8.48 9.60
C ASN A 126 11.99 7.61 10.47
N GLY A 127 13.00 8.18 11.13
CA GLY A 127 13.98 7.43 11.92
C GLY A 127 15.14 6.87 11.09
N ARG A 128 16.14 6.30 11.78
CA ARG A 128 17.45 5.91 11.21
C ARG A 128 17.35 4.95 10.02
N PHE A 129 16.33 4.08 10.02
CA PHE A 129 16.11 3.05 9.01
C PHE A 129 14.99 3.37 8.01
N GLY A 130 14.42 4.58 8.04
CA GLY A 130 13.34 4.96 7.15
C GLY A 130 11.97 4.32 7.44
N TYR A 131 11.88 3.37 8.38
CA TYR A 131 10.62 2.74 8.78
C TYR A 131 9.83 3.55 9.79
N ARG A 132 8.69 4.06 9.34
CA ARG A 132 7.76 4.78 10.20
C ARG A 132 6.86 3.82 10.97
N ARG A 133 7.03 3.76 12.30
CA ARG A 133 6.07 3.09 13.20
C ARG A 133 4.94 4.04 13.59
N ASN A 134 3.72 3.51 13.68
CA ASN A 134 2.52 4.29 14.05
C ASN A 134 2.63 4.88 15.45
N THR A 135 3.15 4.10 16.40
CA THR A 135 3.35 4.53 17.78
C THR A 135 4.66 5.33 17.89
N PRO A 136 4.62 6.63 18.29
CA PRO A 136 5.82 7.46 18.38
C PRO A 136 6.92 6.88 19.27
N ALA A 137 6.56 6.25 20.39
CA ALA A 137 7.50 5.61 21.32
C ALA A 137 8.32 4.50 20.64
N LEU A 138 7.69 3.72 19.76
CA LEU A 138 8.35 2.60 19.07
C LEU A 138 9.34 3.07 18.00
N ARG A 139 9.36 4.35 17.63
CA ARG A 139 10.36 4.91 16.69
C ARG A 139 11.74 5.10 17.34
N ARG A 140 11.81 5.07 18.66
CA ARG A 140 13.06 5.17 19.43
C ARG A 140 13.73 3.81 19.66
N SER A 141 12.99 2.72 19.44
CA SER A 141 13.53 1.36 19.55
C SER A 141 13.76 0.78 18.15
N THR A 142 14.84 0.02 17.97
CA THR A 142 15.11 -0.66 16.70
C THR A 142 14.14 -1.83 16.48
N SER A 143 13.62 -2.42 17.56
CA SER A 143 12.68 -3.54 17.57
C SER A 143 11.59 -3.34 18.63
N VAL A 144 10.39 -3.88 18.37
CA VAL A 144 9.27 -3.94 19.33
C VAL A 144 9.23 -5.27 20.09
N PHE A 145 9.94 -6.28 19.57
CA PHE A 145 10.02 -7.64 20.10
C PHE A 145 11.32 -7.87 20.90
N GLY A 146 12.08 -6.80 21.16
CA GLY A 146 13.44 -6.89 21.70
C GLY A 146 14.50 -7.04 20.60
N GLU A 147 15.73 -6.66 20.92
CA GLU A 147 16.91 -6.87 20.08
C GLU A 147 17.52 -8.20 20.48
N VAL A 148 17.26 -9.27 19.72
CA VAL A 148 17.87 -10.60 19.95
C VAL A 148 19.10 -10.72 19.07
N THR A 149 20.09 -9.86 19.30
CA THR A 149 21.37 -9.93 18.59
C THR A 149 22.51 -9.57 19.53
N HIS A 150 23.56 -10.40 19.50
CA HIS A 150 24.83 -10.13 20.18
C HIS A 150 25.70 -9.15 19.39
N PHE A 151 25.36 -8.88 18.14
CA PHE A 151 26.08 -7.93 17.32
C PHE A 151 25.60 -6.51 17.60
N PRO A 152 26.51 -5.53 17.62
CA PRO A 152 26.12 -4.13 17.61
C PRO A 152 25.19 -3.92 16.42
N LEU A 153 23.99 -3.41 16.67
CA LEU A 153 23.10 -3.03 15.58
C LEU A 153 23.66 -1.82 14.79
N PHE A 154 24.75 -1.22 15.29
CA PHE A 154 25.39 0.01 14.81
C PHE A 154 26.87 0.09 15.18
#